data_AF-A0A4U6QAM3-F1
#
_entry.id   AF-A0A4U6QAM3-F1
#
_cell.length_a   1.000
_cell.length_b   1.000
_cell.length_c   1.000
_cell.angle_alpha   90.00
_cell.angle_beta   90.00
_cell.angle_gamma   90.00
#
_symmetry.space_group_name_H-M   'P 1'
#
loop_
_entity.id
_entity.type
_entity.pdbx_description
1 polymer ?
#
loop_
_entity_poly.entity_id
_entity_poly.type
_entity_poly.pdbx_seq_one_letter_code
_entity_poly.pdbx_strand_id
1 'polypeptide(L)'
;MLGQWLLYSPEVRSAEQALMGGHFPHSGTDLFADDLATSPEQISHRITSRIDVAADHIESLRLNIFQEEQMAPPYAMFSLLRGAVESAATACWLAFPADAVTRRLRALRVAHHEAKDHETYVHHQMERNPNLPQPEGSPPTTAPKRLLEALQFNPAKNKLTYVEIMKDVDKEIQIVPGRAWWWEIENCWRLCSAMAHGRRWAQSTVLKMEIVSEPEQTQSVTARFTPSAQWLAWAIVHAVGMMDLALYRAQELGTRRDGQESTT
;
A
#
# COMPACT_ATOMS: atom_id res chain seq x y z
N MET A 1 -13.86 -18.83 -5.12
CA MET A 1 -13.28 -18.46 -6.43
C MET A 1 -12.34 -17.24 -6.35
N LEU A 2 -12.69 -16.11 -5.73
CA LEU A 2 -11.78 -14.94 -5.59
C LEU A 2 -10.45 -15.24 -4.84
N GLY A 3 -10.50 -16.03 -3.77
CA GLY A 3 -9.29 -16.39 -2.99
C GLY A 3 -8.30 -17.31 -3.71
N GLN A 4 -8.74 -18.04 -4.74
CA GLN A 4 -7.83 -18.79 -5.62
C GLN A 4 -7.27 -17.89 -6.72
N TRP A 5 -8.01 -16.91 -7.22
CA TRP A 5 -7.51 -16.03 -8.29
C TRP A 5 -6.32 -15.16 -7.84
N LEU A 6 -6.30 -14.76 -6.57
CA LEU A 6 -5.24 -13.89 -6.01
C LEU A 6 -3.91 -14.59 -5.74
N LEU A 7 -3.96 -15.81 -5.21
CA LEU A 7 -2.77 -16.62 -4.93
C LEU A 7 -2.32 -17.45 -6.15
N TYR A 8 -3.16 -17.54 -7.19
CA TYR A 8 -2.91 -18.38 -8.36
C TYR A 8 -2.93 -17.68 -9.69
N SER A 9 -3.04 -16.35 -9.79
CA SER A 9 -2.76 -15.71 -11.08
C SER A 9 -1.30 -16.04 -11.43
N PRO A 10 -1.04 -16.77 -12.53
CA PRO A 10 0.32 -17.06 -12.94
C PRO A 10 1.11 -15.77 -13.15
N GLU A 11 0.43 -14.68 -13.46
CA GLU A 11 0.99 -13.36 -13.71
C GLU A 11 1.58 -12.72 -12.44
N VAL A 12 0.89 -12.76 -11.30
CA VAL A 12 1.41 -12.21 -10.03
C VAL A 12 2.59 -13.03 -9.54
N ARG A 13 2.52 -14.37 -9.58
CA ARG A 13 3.65 -15.23 -9.20
C ARG A 13 4.84 -15.11 -10.15
N SER A 14 4.60 -14.97 -11.46
CA SER A 14 5.67 -14.73 -12.42
C SER A 14 6.30 -13.36 -12.21
N ALA A 15 5.51 -12.35 -11.83
CA ALA A 15 6.02 -11.04 -11.49
C ALA A 15 6.81 -11.03 -10.20
N GLU A 16 6.30 -11.64 -9.13
CA GLU A 16 7.04 -11.88 -7.89
C GLU A 16 8.33 -12.68 -8.14
N GLN A 17 8.30 -13.75 -8.94
CA GLN A 17 9.50 -14.51 -9.30
C GLN A 17 10.48 -13.70 -10.16
N ALA A 18 10.00 -12.85 -11.06
CA ALA A 18 10.85 -11.96 -11.86
C ALA A 18 11.50 -10.87 -10.99
N LEU A 19 10.81 -10.39 -9.95
CA LEU A 19 11.31 -9.43 -8.98
C LEU A 19 12.26 -10.07 -7.96
N MET A 20 12.00 -11.32 -7.56
CA MET A 20 12.84 -12.11 -6.65
C MET A 20 14.03 -12.79 -7.34
N GLY A 21 14.01 -12.90 -8.68
CA GLY A 21 15.18 -13.26 -9.46
C GLY A 21 16.23 -12.17 -9.28
N GLY A 22 17.39 -12.51 -8.69
CA GLY A 22 18.37 -11.54 -8.16
C GLY A 22 19.07 -10.61 -9.17
N HIS A 23 18.47 -10.36 -10.33
CA HIS A 23 18.94 -9.51 -11.42
C HIS A 23 17.95 -8.38 -11.75
N PHE A 24 16.87 -8.21 -10.97
CA PHE A 24 15.91 -7.12 -11.12
C PHE A 24 16.21 -5.95 -10.15
N PRO A 25 16.17 -4.68 -10.60
CA PRO A 25 16.05 -4.27 -12.00
C PRO A 25 17.35 -4.52 -12.78
N HIS A 26 17.23 -4.76 -14.09
CA HIS A 26 18.40 -5.07 -14.93
C HIS A 26 19.28 -3.84 -15.21
N SER A 27 20.59 -4.03 -15.31
CA SER A 27 21.52 -2.97 -15.72
C SER A 27 21.13 -2.37 -17.08
N GLY A 28 20.99 -1.04 -17.09
CA GLY A 28 20.62 -0.26 -18.27
C GLY A 28 19.12 -0.01 -18.44
N THR A 29 18.29 -0.35 -17.46
CA THR A 29 16.86 0.01 -17.46
C THR A 29 16.59 1.28 -16.65
N ASP A 30 15.42 1.88 -16.84
CA ASP A 30 15.01 3.10 -16.15
C ASP A 30 14.98 2.91 -14.63
N LEU A 31 14.43 1.79 -14.16
CA LEU A 31 14.34 1.51 -12.73
C LEU A 31 15.72 1.29 -12.10
N PHE A 32 16.66 0.69 -12.82
CA PHE A 32 18.05 0.57 -12.35
C PHE A 32 18.75 1.92 -12.24
N ALA A 33 18.56 2.80 -13.23
CA ALA A 33 19.11 4.16 -13.18
C ALA A 33 18.51 4.97 -12.02
N ASP A 34 17.22 4.78 -11.74
CA ASP A 34 16.54 5.40 -10.60
C ASP A 34 17.07 4.90 -9.25
N ASP A 35 17.32 3.59 -9.12
CA ASP A 35 17.93 3.00 -7.92
C ASP A 35 19.35 3.53 -7.67
N LEU A 36 20.17 3.65 -8.71
CA LEU A 36 21.50 4.24 -8.59
C LEU A 36 21.43 5.70 -8.15
N ALA A 37 20.50 6.48 -8.70
CA ALA A 37 20.35 7.90 -8.39
C ALA A 37 19.80 8.16 -6.97
N THR A 38 19.11 7.18 -6.39
CA THR A 38 18.49 7.27 -5.06
C THR A 38 19.26 6.53 -3.98
N SER A 39 20.31 5.79 -4.34
CA SER A 39 21.12 4.99 -3.42
C SER A 39 21.52 5.75 -2.14
N PRO A 40 21.35 5.15 -0.94
CA PRO A 40 20.93 3.75 -0.71
C PRO A 40 19.41 3.51 -0.78
N GLU A 41 18.60 4.53 -1.05
CA GLU A 41 17.12 4.50 -1.01
C GLU A 41 16.48 3.99 -2.31
N GLN A 42 16.82 2.75 -2.68
CA GLN A 42 16.41 2.13 -3.95
C GLN A 42 14.88 2.09 -4.12
N ILE A 43 14.39 2.56 -5.27
CA ILE A 43 12.97 2.66 -5.58
C ILE A 43 12.39 1.27 -5.83
N SER A 44 13.12 0.37 -6.51
CA SER A 44 12.68 -0.99 -6.79
C SER A 44 12.37 -1.78 -5.50
N HIS A 45 13.24 -1.67 -4.49
CA HIS A 45 13.07 -2.30 -3.18
C HIS A 45 11.86 -1.72 -2.42
N ARG A 46 11.60 -0.42 -2.59
CA ARG A 46 10.43 0.24 -1.98
C ARG A 46 9.13 -0.18 -2.66
N ILE A 47 9.11 -0.33 -3.98
CA ILE A 47 7.93 -0.82 -4.70
C ILE A 47 7.63 -2.26 -4.28
N THR A 48 8.63 -3.14 -4.32
CA THR A 48 8.49 -4.57 -3.96
C THR A 48 8.03 -4.77 -2.53
N SER A 49 8.72 -4.16 -1.55
CA SER A 49 8.31 -4.27 -0.14
C SER A 49 6.89 -3.77 0.12
N ARG A 50 6.42 -2.74 -0.59
CA ARG A 50 5.04 -2.25 -0.46
C ARG A 50 4.02 -3.22 -1.06
N ILE A 51 4.38 -3.93 -2.12
CA ILE A 51 3.55 -5.01 -2.67
C ILE A 51 3.51 -6.19 -1.69
N ASP A 52 4.64 -6.58 -1.10
CA ASP A 52 4.71 -7.66 -0.11
C ASP A 52 3.82 -7.38 1.10
N VAL A 53 3.92 -6.17 1.67
CA VAL A 53 3.05 -5.76 2.80
C VAL A 53 1.57 -5.76 2.41
N ALA A 54 1.24 -5.36 1.18
CA ALA A 54 -0.14 -5.43 0.69
C ALA A 54 -0.62 -6.88 0.56
N ALA A 55 0.23 -7.77 0.02
CA ALA A 55 -0.05 -9.20 -0.11
C ALA A 55 -0.28 -9.85 1.26
N ASP A 56 0.57 -9.57 2.25
CA ASP A 56 0.43 -10.08 3.62
C ASP A 56 -0.90 -9.66 4.27
N HIS A 57 -1.32 -8.41 4.08
CA HIS A 57 -2.61 -7.94 4.56
C HIS A 57 -3.79 -8.64 3.89
N ILE A 58 -3.74 -8.85 2.57
CA ILE A 58 -4.78 -9.56 1.82
C ILE A 58 -4.82 -11.04 2.21
N GLU A 59 -3.66 -11.66 2.41
CA GLU A 59 -3.58 -13.06 2.84
C GLU A 59 -4.11 -13.21 4.26
N SER A 60 -3.74 -12.31 5.18
CA SER A 60 -4.30 -12.27 6.52
C SER A 60 -5.82 -12.12 6.50
N LEU A 61 -6.36 -11.26 5.62
CA LEU A 61 -7.79 -11.10 5.43
C LEU A 61 -8.44 -12.38 4.91
N ARG A 62 -7.83 -13.04 3.91
CA ARG A 62 -8.29 -14.31 3.35
C ARG A 62 -8.39 -15.37 4.44
N LEU A 63 -7.35 -15.53 5.26
CA LEU A 63 -7.34 -16.48 6.36
C LEU A 63 -8.45 -16.19 7.38
N ASN A 64 -8.75 -14.92 7.66
CA ASN A 64 -9.85 -14.54 8.57
C ASN A 64 -11.25 -14.76 7.97
N ILE A 65 -11.42 -14.63 6.66
CA ILE A 65 -12.72 -14.82 5.98
C ILE A 65 -13.08 -16.31 5.85
N PHE A 66 -12.09 -17.16 5.59
CA PHE A 66 -12.31 -18.58 5.25
C PHE A 66 -12.09 -19.56 6.40
N GLN A 67 -11.93 -19.08 7.64
CA GLN A 67 -11.96 -19.96 8.80
C GLN A 67 -13.40 -20.40 9.10
N GLU A 68 -13.68 -21.69 8.91
CA GLU A 68 -15.04 -22.28 8.92
C GLU A 68 -15.78 -22.16 10.26
N GLU A 69 -15.07 -21.90 11.36
CA GLU A 69 -15.62 -21.94 12.72
C GLU A 69 -15.84 -20.56 13.36
N GLN A 70 -15.40 -19.46 12.74
CA GLN A 70 -15.50 -18.11 13.32
C GLN A 70 -16.17 -17.10 12.40
N MET A 71 -17.08 -16.31 12.97
CA MET A 71 -17.66 -15.16 12.27
C MET A 71 -16.58 -14.11 12.05
N ALA A 72 -16.38 -13.70 10.79
CA ALA A 72 -15.36 -12.73 10.43
C ALA A 72 -15.52 -11.43 11.25
N PRO A 73 -14.46 -10.94 11.94
CA PRO A 73 -14.56 -9.75 12.77
C PRO A 73 -15.00 -8.52 11.95
N PRO A 74 -16.12 -7.85 12.30
CA PRO A 74 -16.73 -6.84 11.43
C PRO A 74 -15.87 -5.58 11.23
N TYR A 75 -14.98 -5.26 12.18
CA TYR A 75 -14.14 -4.06 12.13
C TYR A 75 -12.71 -4.35 11.69
N ALA A 76 -12.10 -5.41 12.23
CA ALA A 76 -10.67 -5.69 12.03
C ALA A 76 -10.31 -5.94 10.56
N MET A 77 -11.24 -6.50 9.79
CA MET A 77 -11.04 -6.71 8.35
C MET A 77 -10.81 -5.42 7.58
N PHE A 78 -11.45 -4.32 7.97
CA PHE A 78 -11.24 -3.03 7.31
C PHE A 78 -9.91 -2.39 7.71
N SER A 79 -9.33 -2.76 8.85
CA SER A 79 -7.95 -2.39 9.21
C SER A 79 -6.93 -3.10 8.31
N LEU A 80 -7.15 -4.40 8.04
CA LEU A 80 -6.32 -5.15 7.08
C LEU A 80 -6.44 -4.57 5.67
N LEU A 81 -7.67 -4.28 5.22
CA LEU A 81 -7.90 -3.66 3.92
C LEU A 81 -7.30 -2.26 3.81
N ARG A 82 -7.35 -1.46 4.89
CA ARG A 82 -6.68 -0.16 4.93
C ARG A 82 -5.18 -0.33 4.68
N GLY A 83 -4.53 -1.23 5.41
CA GLY A 83 -3.09 -1.49 5.25
C GLY A 83 -2.73 -1.97 3.85
N ALA A 84 -3.57 -2.85 3.28
CA ALA A 84 -3.40 -3.32 1.90
C ALA A 84 -3.53 -2.17 0.89
N VAL A 85 -4.58 -1.35 1.00
CA VAL A 85 -4.83 -0.21 0.11
C VAL A 85 -3.73 0.85 0.23
N GLU A 86 -3.32 1.21 1.44
CA GLU A 86 -2.21 2.16 1.68
C GLU A 86 -0.90 1.67 1.06
N SER A 87 -0.58 0.39 1.22
CA SER A 87 0.67 -0.18 0.71
C SER A 87 0.65 -0.32 -0.81
N ALA A 88 -0.42 -0.87 -1.39
CA ALA A 88 -0.58 -1.01 -2.83
C ALA A 88 -0.63 0.35 -3.55
N ALA A 89 -1.36 1.33 -3.00
CA ALA A 89 -1.39 2.69 -3.56
C ALA A 89 -0.01 3.35 -3.51
N THR A 90 0.75 3.16 -2.43
CA THR A 90 2.12 3.67 -2.34
C THR A 90 3.01 3.04 -3.41
N ALA A 91 2.90 1.73 -3.66
CA ALA A 91 3.64 1.07 -4.73
C ALA A 91 3.30 1.67 -6.11
N CYS A 92 2.00 1.89 -6.40
CA CYS A 92 1.58 2.58 -7.61
C CYS A 92 2.16 4.00 -7.70
N TRP A 93 2.04 4.79 -6.64
CA TRP A 93 2.52 6.17 -6.59
C TRP A 93 4.02 6.30 -6.88
N LEU A 94 4.81 5.29 -6.50
CA LEU A 94 6.24 5.21 -6.82
C LEU A 94 6.50 4.80 -8.27
N ALA A 95 5.76 3.83 -8.80
CA ALA A 95 6.03 3.21 -10.11
C ALA A 95 5.43 3.99 -11.30
N PHE A 96 4.26 4.61 -11.12
CA PHE A 96 3.47 5.17 -12.22
C PHE A 96 4.02 6.42 -12.90
N PRO A 97 4.70 7.36 -12.22
CA PRO A 97 5.19 8.56 -12.89
C PRO A 97 6.03 8.22 -14.13
N ALA A 98 5.70 8.88 -15.24
CA ALA A 98 6.39 8.67 -16.50
C ALA A 98 7.84 9.14 -16.44
N ASP A 99 8.10 10.23 -15.73
CA ASP A 99 9.43 10.83 -15.62
C ASP A 99 10.20 10.35 -14.39
N ALA A 100 11.52 10.21 -14.57
CA ALA A 100 12.43 9.73 -13.53
C ALA A 100 12.53 10.69 -12.33
N VAL A 101 12.41 12.00 -12.55
CA VAL A 101 12.56 13.00 -11.49
C VAL A 101 11.44 12.86 -10.46
N THR A 102 10.20 12.71 -10.92
CA THR A 102 9.04 12.50 -10.07
C THR A 102 9.14 11.18 -9.31
N ARG A 103 9.53 10.08 -9.97
CA ARG A 103 9.73 8.77 -9.29
C ARG A 103 10.75 8.88 -8.16
N ARG A 104 11.92 9.45 -8.44
CA ARG A 104 13.00 9.64 -7.45
C ARG A 104 12.57 10.54 -6.30
N LEU A 105 11.90 11.66 -6.63
CA LEU A 105 11.38 12.57 -5.61
C LEU A 105 10.39 11.86 -4.67
N ARG A 106 9.43 11.11 -5.22
CA ARG A 106 8.44 10.36 -4.43
C ARG A 106 9.10 9.31 -3.54
N ALA A 107 10.04 8.53 -4.07
CA ALA A 107 10.78 7.53 -3.29
C ALA A 107 11.55 8.15 -2.12
N LEU A 108 12.26 9.25 -2.36
CA LEU A 108 13.00 9.96 -1.31
C LEU A 108 12.08 10.61 -0.27
N ARG A 109 10.88 11.06 -0.67
CA ARG A 109 9.87 11.56 0.27
C ARG A 109 9.35 10.45 1.19
N VAL A 110 9.10 9.25 0.66
CA VAL A 110 8.74 8.07 1.48
C VAL A 110 9.88 7.74 2.44
N ALA A 111 11.11 7.64 1.93
CA ALA A 111 12.28 7.33 2.75
C ALA A 111 12.50 8.34 3.87
N HIS A 112 12.39 9.63 3.57
CA HIS A 112 12.52 10.68 4.57
C HIS A 112 11.40 10.62 5.61
N HIS A 113 10.16 10.36 5.19
CA HIS A 113 9.02 10.25 6.11
C HIS A 113 9.21 9.10 7.10
N GLU A 114 9.56 7.91 6.62
CA GLU A 114 9.82 6.73 7.47
C GLU A 114 10.98 6.95 8.42
N ALA A 115 12.08 7.53 7.94
CA ALA A 115 13.23 7.80 8.78
C ALA A 115 12.89 8.81 9.89
N LYS A 116 12.03 9.79 9.61
CA LYS A 116 11.56 10.77 10.62
C LYS A 116 10.60 10.14 11.63
N ASP A 117 9.73 9.24 11.20
CA ASP A 117 8.85 8.49 12.09
C ASP A 117 9.68 7.59 13.02
N HIS A 118 10.70 6.91 12.50
CA HIS A 118 11.65 6.13 13.30
C HIS A 118 12.40 6.99 14.32
N GLU A 119 12.97 8.13 13.91
CA GLU A 119 13.65 9.06 14.83
C GLU A 119 12.72 9.51 15.96
N THR A 120 11.46 9.82 15.63
CA THR A 120 10.44 10.24 16.60
C THR A 120 10.08 9.11 17.56
N TYR A 121 9.92 7.89 17.04
CA TYR A 121 9.67 6.70 17.84
C TYR A 121 10.81 6.41 18.82
N VAL A 122 12.06 6.40 18.34
CA VAL A 122 13.25 6.14 19.16
C VAL A 122 13.42 7.21 20.23
N HIS A 123 13.26 8.49 19.89
CA HIS A 123 13.33 9.58 20.85
C HIS A 123 12.32 9.38 21.99
N HIS A 124 11.06 9.13 21.67
CA HIS A 124 10.03 8.89 22.69
C HIS A 124 10.24 7.60 23.48
N GLN A 125 10.80 6.56 22.87
CA GLN A 125 11.12 5.31 23.56
C GLN A 125 12.22 5.54 24.60
N MET A 126 13.34 6.14 24.17
CA MET A 126 14.51 6.41 25.02
C MET A 126 14.19 7.34 26.18
N GLU A 127 13.27 8.30 26.00
CA GLU A 127 12.81 9.20 27.07
C GLU A 127 11.93 8.51 28.12
N ARG A 128 11.17 7.47 27.74
CA ARG A 128 10.08 6.95 28.58
C ARG A 128 10.36 5.63 29.25
N ASN A 129 11.11 4.73 28.62
CA ASN A 129 11.41 3.44 29.22
C ASN A 129 12.66 2.77 28.59
N PRO A 130 13.83 2.83 29.26
CA PRO A 130 15.06 2.23 28.75
C PRO A 130 15.06 0.68 28.75
N ASN A 131 14.08 0.04 29.39
CA ASN A 131 13.94 -1.42 29.44
C ASN A 131 13.15 -2.00 28.26
N LEU A 132 12.65 -1.16 27.34
CA LEU A 132 12.02 -1.66 26.13
C LEU A 132 13.06 -2.28 25.19
N PRO A 133 12.65 -3.25 24.34
CA PRO A 133 13.53 -3.76 23.29
C PRO A 133 14.09 -2.61 22.44
N GLN A 134 15.41 -2.59 22.32
CA GLN A 134 16.08 -1.63 21.45
C GLN A 134 15.74 -1.93 19.99
N PRO A 135 15.59 -0.92 19.14
CA PRO A 135 15.42 -1.15 17.72
C PRO A 135 16.62 -1.95 17.17
N GLU A 136 16.35 -3.03 16.44
CA GLU A 136 17.41 -3.86 15.83
C GLU A 136 18.16 -3.14 14.68
N GLY A 137 17.67 -1.97 14.26
CA GLY A 137 18.30 -1.12 13.27
C GLY A 137 17.84 0.34 13.36
N SER A 138 18.53 1.22 12.64
CA SER A 138 18.10 2.61 12.47
C SER A 138 18.39 3.06 11.04
N PRO A 139 17.36 3.33 10.20
CA PRO A 139 17.59 3.91 8.90
C PRO A 139 18.23 5.29 9.07
N PRO A 140 19.34 5.60 8.38
CA PRO A 140 19.98 6.91 8.52
C PRO A 140 19.11 8.00 7.88
N THR A 141 18.54 8.89 8.69
CA THR A 141 17.72 10.04 8.23
C THR A 141 18.46 11.00 7.31
N THR A 142 19.80 11.00 7.35
CA THR A 142 20.65 11.96 6.65
C THR A 142 20.72 11.73 5.14
N ALA A 143 20.66 10.48 4.68
CA ALA A 143 20.77 10.14 3.27
C ALA A 143 19.57 10.66 2.44
N PRO A 144 18.31 10.31 2.75
CA PRO A 144 17.17 10.78 1.96
C PRO A 144 17.00 12.30 2.04
N LYS A 145 17.29 12.92 3.20
CA LYS A 145 17.21 14.38 3.34
C LYS A 145 18.19 15.12 2.42
N ARG A 146 19.45 14.68 2.36
CA ARG A 146 20.47 15.29 1.47
C ARG A 146 20.09 15.16 0.00
N LEU A 147 19.56 14.01 -0.41
CA LEU A 147 19.12 13.79 -1.78
C LEU A 147 17.90 14.66 -2.14
N LEU A 148 16.95 14.84 -1.22
CA LEU A 148 15.83 15.78 -1.41
C LEU A 148 16.32 17.23 -1.54
N GLU A 149 17.28 17.65 -0.72
CA GLU A 149 17.90 18.98 -0.81
C GLU A 149 18.62 19.19 -2.15
N ALA A 150 19.29 18.16 -2.68
CA ALA A 150 19.90 18.20 -4.01
C ALA A 150 18.86 18.35 -5.14
N LEU A 151 17.64 17.84 -4.94
CA LEU A 151 16.48 18.06 -5.81
C LEU A 151 15.74 19.38 -5.52
N GLN A 152 16.31 20.25 -4.66
CA GLN A 152 15.71 21.52 -4.23
C GLN A 152 14.33 21.34 -3.56
N PHE A 153 14.07 20.16 -2.99
CA PHE A 153 12.84 19.86 -2.30
C PHE A 153 12.98 20.03 -0.79
N ASN A 154 12.06 20.77 -0.17
CA ASN A 154 12.02 20.95 1.28
C ASN A 154 10.96 20.05 1.93
N PRO A 155 11.36 18.92 2.56
CA PRO A 155 10.40 18.00 3.18
C PRO A 155 9.73 18.54 4.44
N ALA A 156 10.32 19.53 5.12
CA ALA A 156 9.71 20.12 6.32
C ALA A 156 8.47 20.95 5.98
N LYS A 157 8.46 21.60 4.80
CA LYS A 157 7.31 22.37 4.29
C LYS A 157 6.30 21.51 3.53
N ASN A 158 6.73 20.37 3.00
CA ASN A 158 5.93 19.52 2.12
C ASN A 158 5.87 18.09 2.69
N LYS A 159 5.16 17.95 3.82
CA LYS A 159 4.99 16.66 4.48
C LYS A 159 4.19 15.71 3.59
N LEU A 160 4.67 14.47 3.45
CA LEU A 160 3.95 13.42 2.78
C LEU A 160 2.69 13.06 3.56
N THR A 161 1.58 12.83 2.86
CA THR A 161 0.34 12.33 3.47
C THR A 161 -0.25 11.22 2.62
N TYR A 162 -0.92 10.24 3.25
CA TYR A 162 -1.65 9.21 2.49
C TYR A 162 -2.75 9.81 1.62
N VAL A 163 -3.42 10.89 2.06
CA VAL A 163 -4.43 11.58 1.25
C VAL A 163 -3.85 12.06 -0.08
N GLU A 164 -2.61 12.59 -0.07
CA GLU A 164 -1.91 12.99 -1.29
C GLU A 164 -1.63 11.79 -2.19
N ILE A 165 -1.09 10.70 -1.62
CA ILE A 165 -0.81 9.45 -2.36
C ILE A 165 -2.09 8.95 -3.06
N MET A 166 -3.20 8.80 -2.32
CA MET A 166 -4.45 8.29 -2.89
C MET A 166 -4.96 9.17 -4.03
N LYS A 167 -4.94 10.50 -3.85
CA LYS A 167 -5.40 11.45 -4.87
C LYS A 167 -4.55 11.47 -6.12
N ASP A 168 -3.24 11.32 -5.97
CA ASP A 168 -2.32 11.26 -7.10
C ASP A 168 -2.49 9.96 -7.86
N VAL A 169 -2.60 8.84 -7.15
CA VAL A 169 -2.84 7.53 -7.77
C VAL A 169 -4.18 7.50 -8.52
N ASP A 170 -5.26 8.05 -7.95
CA ASP A 170 -6.55 8.17 -8.63
C ASP A 170 -6.41 8.92 -9.97
N LYS A 171 -5.58 9.97 -10.04
CA LYS A 171 -5.33 10.72 -11.30
C LYS A 171 -4.46 9.93 -12.29
N GLU A 172 -3.44 9.23 -11.80
CA GLU A 172 -2.46 8.55 -12.65
C GLU A 172 -3.01 7.24 -13.25
N ILE A 173 -3.80 6.49 -12.47
CA ILE A 173 -4.37 5.21 -12.92
C ILE A 173 -5.58 5.40 -13.85
N GLN A 174 -6.26 6.56 -13.81
CA GLN A 174 -7.33 6.89 -14.75
C GLN A 174 -6.90 6.86 -16.23
N ILE A 175 -5.60 6.87 -16.50
CA ILE A 175 -5.04 6.81 -17.85
C ILE A 175 -4.99 5.37 -18.38
N VAL A 176 -5.17 4.35 -17.53
CA VAL A 176 -5.13 2.93 -17.93
C VAL A 176 -6.41 2.55 -18.70
N PRO A 177 -6.34 2.25 -20.03
CA PRO A 177 -7.52 1.95 -20.84
C PRO A 177 -8.28 0.73 -20.32
N GLY A 178 -9.61 0.80 -20.32
CA GLY A 178 -10.48 -0.30 -19.88
C GLY A 178 -10.57 -0.50 -18.37
N ARG A 179 -9.85 0.28 -17.56
CA ARG A 179 -9.90 0.18 -16.09
C ARG A 179 -10.40 1.46 -15.40
N ALA A 180 -10.43 2.61 -16.08
CA ALA A 180 -10.66 3.94 -15.48
C ALA A 180 -11.99 4.20 -14.73
N TRP A 181 -13.05 3.40 -14.92
CA TRP A 181 -14.42 3.78 -14.54
C TRP A 181 -14.87 3.33 -13.14
N TRP A 182 -14.05 2.60 -12.39
CA TRP A 182 -14.40 2.09 -11.06
C TRP A 182 -13.39 2.40 -9.95
N TRP A 183 -12.29 3.10 -10.25
CA TRP A 183 -11.26 3.41 -9.26
C TRP A 183 -11.67 4.62 -8.44
N GLU A 184 -12.06 4.37 -7.19
CA GLU A 184 -12.25 5.40 -6.19
C GLU A 184 -11.31 5.12 -5.00
N ILE A 185 -10.00 5.14 -5.27
CA ILE A 185 -8.98 4.69 -4.31
C ILE A 185 -9.04 5.55 -3.06
N GLU A 186 -9.20 6.88 -3.20
CA GLU A 186 -9.39 7.77 -2.05
C GLU A 186 -10.63 7.40 -1.24
N ASN A 187 -11.78 7.09 -1.87
CA ASN A 187 -13.00 6.73 -1.15
C ASN A 187 -12.85 5.37 -0.44
N CYS A 188 -12.21 4.40 -1.10
CA CYS A 188 -11.92 3.10 -0.52
C CYS A 188 -11.05 3.23 0.73
N TRP A 189 -9.98 4.02 0.63
CA TRP A 189 -9.11 4.32 1.76
C TRP A 189 -9.84 5.05 2.89
N ARG A 190 -10.62 6.09 2.58
CA ARG A 190 -11.41 6.85 3.58
C ARG A 190 -12.38 5.94 4.33
N LEU A 191 -13.06 5.04 3.63
CA LEU A 191 -14.00 4.09 4.21
C LEU A 191 -13.31 3.11 5.15
N CYS A 192 -12.21 2.49 4.69
CA CYS A 192 -11.43 1.54 5.50
C CYS A 192 -10.82 2.24 6.74
N SER A 193 -10.29 3.45 6.57
CA SER A 193 -9.76 4.27 7.66
C SER A 193 -10.83 4.62 8.70
N ALA A 194 -12.00 5.05 8.24
CA ALA A 194 -13.12 5.36 9.14
C ALA A 194 -13.62 4.12 9.90
N MET A 195 -13.63 2.95 9.27
CA MET A 195 -13.95 1.68 9.92
C MET A 195 -12.91 1.27 10.96
N ALA A 196 -11.62 1.38 10.64
CA ALA A 196 -10.52 1.10 11.58
C ALA A 196 -10.60 1.95 12.86
N HIS A 197 -11.21 3.14 12.75
CA HIS A 197 -11.45 4.04 13.88
C HIS A 197 -12.89 3.98 14.45
N GLY A 198 -13.71 3.01 14.05
CA GLY A 198 -15.06 2.82 14.60
C GLY A 198 -16.03 3.98 14.32
N ARG A 199 -15.86 4.70 13.20
CA ARG A 199 -16.71 5.84 12.85
C ARG A 199 -18.11 5.36 12.44
N ARG A 200 -19.14 5.89 13.09
CA ARG A 200 -20.54 5.47 12.89
C ARG A 200 -21.02 5.54 11.43
N TRP A 201 -20.66 6.59 10.70
CA TRP A 201 -21.08 6.73 9.30
C TRP A 201 -20.55 5.58 8.43
N ALA A 202 -19.33 5.11 8.70
CA ALA A 202 -18.72 4.02 7.94
C ALA A 202 -19.39 2.69 8.32
N GLN A 203 -19.69 2.50 9.60
CA GLN A 203 -20.42 1.34 10.09
C GLN A 203 -21.78 1.21 9.41
N SER A 204 -22.56 2.30 9.31
CA SER A 204 -23.86 2.29 8.62
C SER A 204 -23.75 2.04 7.12
N THR A 205 -22.58 2.30 6.52
CA THR A 205 -22.34 2.06 5.09
C THR A 205 -21.98 0.61 4.80
N VAL A 206 -21.11 0.00 5.61
CA VAL A 206 -20.47 -1.29 5.25
C VAL A 206 -20.87 -2.48 6.12
N LEU A 207 -21.49 -2.24 7.27
CA LEU A 207 -21.98 -3.31 8.13
C LEU A 207 -23.46 -3.54 7.87
N LYS A 208 -23.83 -4.82 7.85
CA LYS A 208 -25.22 -5.24 7.97
C LYS A 208 -25.55 -5.35 9.45
N MET A 209 -26.69 -4.78 9.83
CA MET A 209 -27.20 -4.83 11.19
C MET A 209 -28.41 -5.76 11.22
N GLU A 210 -28.35 -6.79 12.04
CA GLU A 210 -29.46 -7.72 12.30
C GLU A 210 -29.92 -7.56 13.74
N ILE A 211 -31.22 -7.33 13.96
CA ILE A 211 -31.79 -7.28 15.31
C ILE A 211 -31.96 -8.72 15.79
N VAL A 212 -31.30 -9.07 16.89
CA VAL A 212 -31.26 -10.45 17.42
C VAL A 212 -32.29 -10.67 18.53
N SER A 213 -32.66 -9.61 19.25
CA SER A 213 -33.76 -9.65 20.21
C SER A 213 -34.51 -8.32 20.21
N GLU A 214 -35.83 -8.40 20.11
CA GLU A 214 -36.72 -7.26 20.30
C GLU A 214 -36.88 -6.97 21.81
N PRO A 215 -37.18 -5.72 22.20
CA PRO A 215 -37.14 -5.31 23.59
C PRO A 215 -38.30 -5.94 24.38
N GLU A 216 -38.05 -7.08 25.02
CA GLU A 216 -38.82 -7.48 26.20
C GLU A 216 -38.23 -6.78 27.43
N GLN A 217 -38.96 -5.78 27.92
CA GLN A 217 -38.76 -5.03 29.17
C GLN A 217 -37.53 -4.10 29.26
N THR A 218 -36.47 -4.30 28.49
CA THR A 218 -35.35 -3.35 28.41
C THR A 218 -35.53 -2.39 27.23
N GLN A 219 -35.41 -1.08 27.45
CA GLN A 219 -35.45 -0.05 26.40
C GLN A 219 -34.26 -0.12 25.39
N SER A 220 -33.58 -1.26 25.28
CA SER A 220 -32.43 -1.49 24.42
C SER A 220 -32.67 -2.64 23.44
N VAL A 221 -32.20 -2.48 22.21
CA VAL A 221 -32.20 -3.49 21.16
C VAL A 221 -30.82 -4.15 21.11
N THR A 222 -30.78 -5.48 21.04
CA THR A 222 -29.54 -6.21 20.77
C THR A 222 -29.40 -6.41 19.27
N ALA A 223 -28.34 -5.85 18.69
CA ALA A 223 -28.04 -5.99 17.28
C ALA A 223 -26.71 -6.71 17.04
N ARG A 224 -26.68 -7.55 16.02
CA ARG A 224 -25.47 -8.18 15.49
C ARG A 224 -25.02 -7.41 14.27
N PHE A 225 -23.73 -7.11 14.20
CA PHE A 225 -23.12 -6.50 13.04
C PHE A 225 -22.31 -7.53 12.27
N THR A 226 -22.58 -7.66 10.98
CA THR A 226 -21.78 -8.46 10.06
C THR A 226 -21.21 -7.58 8.95
N PRO A 227 -20.00 -7.86 8.49
CA PRO A 227 -19.37 -7.10 7.41
C PRO A 227 -20.04 -7.44 6.07
N SER A 228 -20.30 -6.43 5.24
CA SER A 228 -20.86 -6.65 3.91
C SER A 228 -19.82 -7.25 2.98
N ALA A 229 -20.10 -8.45 2.46
CA ALA A 229 -19.25 -9.11 1.46
C ALA A 229 -19.02 -8.26 0.20
N GLN A 230 -19.99 -7.45 -0.21
CA GLN A 230 -19.85 -6.56 -1.37
C GLN A 230 -18.80 -5.48 -1.12
N TRP A 231 -18.83 -4.85 0.06
CA TRP A 231 -17.86 -3.82 0.42
C TRP A 231 -16.45 -4.38 0.65
N LEU A 232 -16.36 -5.59 1.23
CA LEU A 232 -15.09 -6.31 1.33
C LEU A 232 -14.54 -6.62 -0.06
N ALA A 233 -15.34 -7.22 -0.94
CA ALA A 233 -14.91 -7.55 -2.30
C ALA A 233 -14.46 -6.31 -3.08
N TRP A 234 -15.20 -5.20 -2.97
CA TRP A 234 -14.85 -3.93 -3.61
C TRP A 234 -13.48 -3.42 -3.15
N ALA A 235 -13.21 -3.39 -1.84
CA ALA A 235 -11.92 -2.95 -1.32
C ALA A 235 -10.77 -3.92 -1.67
N ILE A 236 -11.02 -5.23 -1.67
CA ILE A 236 -10.05 -6.25 -2.10
C ILE A 236 -9.65 -6.00 -3.56
N VAL A 237 -10.62 -5.84 -4.46
CA VAL A 237 -10.36 -5.60 -5.90
C VAL A 237 -9.50 -4.34 -6.10
N HIS A 238 -9.72 -3.29 -5.31
CA HIS A 238 -8.89 -2.08 -5.36
C HIS A 238 -7.44 -2.35 -4.94
N ALA A 239 -7.24 -2.96 -3.77
CA ALA A 239 -5.89 -3.27 -3.29
C ALA A 239 -5.12 -4.14 -4.29
N VAL A 240 -5.76 -5.20 -4.77
CA VAL A 240 -5.16 -6.18 -5.66
C VAL A 240 -4.84 -5.58 -7.01
N GLY A 241 -5.81 -4.90 -7.64
CA GLY A 241 -5.54 -4.38 -8.96
C GLY A 241 -4.51 -3.24 -8.93
N MET A 242 -4.33 -2.54 -7.80
CA MET A 242 -3.17 -1.66 -7.60
C MET A 242 -1.86 -2.43 -7.48
N MET A 243 -1.83 -3.56 -6.76
CA MET A 243 -0.64 -4.43 -6.72
C MET A 243 -0.25 -4.89 -8.13
N ASP A 244 -1.21 -5.40 -8.92
CA ASP A 244 -0.99 -5.84 -10.30
C ASP A 244 -0.45 -4.70 -11.18
N LEU A 245 -1.01 -3.50 -11.03
CA LEU A 245 -0.61 -2.32 -11.80
C LEU A 245 0.80 -1.85 -11.42
N ALA A 246 1.12 -1.82 -10.14
CA ALA A 246 2.46 -1.48 -9.65
C ALA A 246 3.50 -2.50 -10.14
N LEU A 247 3.18 -3.80 -10.06
CA LEU A 247 4.01 -4.89 -10.57
C LEU A 247 4.27 -4.74 -12.07
N TYR A 248 3.20 -4.61 -12.85
CA TYR A 248 3.30 -4.42 -14.30
C TYR A 248 4.18 -3.23 -14.66
N ARG A 249 3.97 -2.09 -13.99
CA ARG A 249 4.74 -0.88 -14.26
C ARG A 249 6.20 -1.00 -13.83
N ALA A 250 6.47 -1.64 -12.69
CA ALA A 250 7.83 -1.91 -12.25
C ALA A 250 8.56 -2.83 -13.24
N GLN A 251 7.90 -3.87 -13.74
CA GLN A 251 8.45 -4.73 -14.78
C GLN A 251 8.75 -3.97 -16.07
N GLU A 252 7.84 -3.10 -16.52
CA GLU A 252 8.06 -2.25 -17.70
C GLU A 252 9.31 -1.37 -17.54
N LEU A 253 9.53 -0.80 -16.35
CA LEU A 253 10.70 0.04 -16.05
C LEU A 253 11.98 -0.77 -15.78
N GLY A 254 11.84 -2.03 -15.38
CA GLY A 254 12.92 -2.92 -14.94
C GLY A 254 13.36 -3.96 -15.98
N THR A 255 12.70 -4.00 -17.15
CA THR A 255 13.06 -4.84 -18.29
C THR A 255 13.56 -3.98 -19.45
N ARG A 256 14.48 -4.52 -20.25
CA ARG A 256 14.92 -3.83 -21.47
C ARG A 256 13.75 -3.80 -22.44
N ARG A 257 13.48 -2.65 -23.05
CA ARG A 257 12.61 -2.62 -24.23
C ARG A 257 13.36 -3.35 -25.35
N ASP A 258 12.92 -4.55 -25.68
CA ASP A 258 13.38 -5.27 -26.88
C ASP A 258 13.09 -4.38 -28.10
N GLY A 259 14.09 -3.64 -28.59
CA GLY A 259 13.89 -2.71 -29.71
C GLY A 259 14.84 -1.51 -29.84
N GLN A 260 15.77 -1.28 -28.91
CA GLN A 260 16.92 -0.40 -29.21
C GLN A 260 18.17 -1.26 -29.33
N GLU A 261 18.36 -1.81 -30.54
CA GLU A 261 19.67 -2.28 -30.98
C GLU A 261 20.68 -1.15 -30.75
N SER A 262 21.73 -1.48 -30.01
CA SER A 262 22.94 -0.68 -29.91
C SER A 262 23.55 -0.56 -31.30
N THR A 263 23.18 0.46 -32.07
CA THR A 263 24.02 0.94 -33.16
C THR A 263 25.26 1.57 -32.53
N THR A 264 26.31 0.76 -32.49
CA THR A 264 27.72 1.16 -32.45
C THR A 264 28.04 2.24 -33.47
#